data_AF-A0AAP7CBI5-F1
#
_entry.id   AF-A0AAP7CBI5-F1
#
_cell.length_a   1.000
_cell.length_b   1.000
_cell.length_c   1.000
_cell.angle_alpha   90.00
_cell.angle_beta   90.00
_cell.angle_gamma   90.00
#
_symmetry.space_group_name_H-M   'P 1'
#
loop_
_entity.id
_entity.type
_entity.pdbx_description
1 polymer ?
#
loop_
_entity_poly.entity_id
_entity_poly.type
_entity_poly.pdbx_seq_one_letter_code
_entity_poly.pdbx_strand_id
1 'polypeptide(L)'
;MNPIFLANPVHTLEDLARGILTAVYGPKDAANRPVPTNLDALADLLRETQVKRVVVASWRVEGSSTSKMRAVFEDEGVELAA
;
A
#
# COMPACT_ATOMS: atom_id res chain seq x y z
N MET A 1 7.27 15.99 0.16
CA MET A 1 6.91 14.59 0.51
C MET A 1 6.89 13.81 -0.79
N ASN A 2 7.63 12.71 -0.88
CA ASN A 2 7.83 12.00 -2.14
C ASN A 2 6.73 10.92 -2.30
N PRO A 3 6.10 10.81 -3.48
CA PRO A 3 5.16 9.73 -3.76
C PRO A 3 5.89 8.38 -3.73
N ILE A 4 5.20 7.35 -3.21
CA ILE A 4 5.69 5.97 -3.27
C ILE A 4 5.37 5.41 -4.64
N PHE A 5 6.36 4.77 -5.28
CA PHE A 5 6.19 4.05 -6.54
C PHE A 5 6.38 2.56 -6.32
N LEU A 6 5.35 1.78 -6.63
CA LEU A 6 5.39 0.32 -6.62
C LEU A 6 5.56 -0.18 -8.04
N ALA A 7 6.77 -0.61 -8.37
CA ALA A 7 7.10 -1.18 -9.68
C ALA A 7 6.70 -2.67 -9.81
N ASN A 8 6.58 -3.37 -8.68
CA ASN A 8 6.20 -4.78 -8.65
C ASN A 8 4.69 -4.94 -8.87
N PRO A 9 4.25 -6.02 -9.53
CA PRO A 9 2.83 -6.30 -9.73
C PRO A 9 2.14 -6.56 -8.39
N VAL A 10 1.01 -5.89 -8.18
CA VAL A 10 0.20 -6.02 -6.96
C VAL A 10 -1.00 -6.92 -7.26
N HIS A 11 -0.99 -8.15 -6.75
CA HIS A 11 -2.08 -9.11 -6.92
C HIS A 11 -3.00 -9.15 -5.70
N THR A 12 -2.46 -8.85 -4.53
CA THR A 12 -3.15 -8.97 -3.24
C THR A 12 -2.90 -7.74 -2.35
N LEU A 13 -3.65 -7.67 -1.24
CA LEU A 13 -3.42 -6.67 -0.20
C LEU A 13 -2.01 -6.76 0.37
N GLU A 14 -1.51 -7.98 0.56
CA GLU A 14 -0.18 -8.22 1.11
C GLU A 14 0.92 -7.71 0.17
N ASP A 15 0.77 -7.87 -1.15
CA ASP A 15 1.73 -7.34 -2.12
C ASP A 15 1.77 -5.81 -2.06
N LEU A 16 0.61 -5.17 -1.97
CA LEU A 16 0.49 -3.73 -1.84
C LEU A 16 1.19 -3.24 -0.57
N ALA A 17 0.84 -3.84 0.57
CA ALA A 17 1.37 -3.44 1.86
C ALA A 17 2.88 -3.70 1.97
N ARG A 18 3.36 -4.83 1.45
CA ARG A 18 4.79 -5.16 1.37
C ARG A 18 5.54 -4.17 0.48
N GLY A 19 4.93 -3.76 -0.65
CA GLY A 19 5.46 -2.73 -1.52
C GLY A 19 5.64 -1.40 -0.78
N ILE A 20 4.61 -0.96 -0.05
CA ILE A 20 4.64 0.27 0.74
C ILE A 20 5.71 0.18 1.84
N LEU A 21 5.74 -0.91 2.61
CA LEU A 21 6.75 -1.13 3.65
C LEU A 21 8.17 -1.06 3.07
N THR A 22 8.40 -1.70 1.93
CA THR A 22 9.70 -1.70 1.25
C THR A 22 10.08 -0.30 0.77
N ALA A 23 9.13 0.49 0.27
CA ALA A 23 9.38 1.84 -0.19
C ALA A 23 9.64 2.84 0.95
N VAL A 24 8.98 2.67 2.10
CA VAL A 24 9.13 3.58 3.25
C VAL A 24 10.35 3.23 4.10
N TYR A 25 10.51 1.95 4.45
CA TYR A 25 11.54 1.49 5.39
C TYR A 25 12.77 0.90 4.69
N GLY A 26 12.69 0.62 3.39
CA GLY A 26 13.71 -0.11 2.66
C GLY A 26 13.59 -1.64 2.82
N PRO A 27 14.21 -2.42 1.91
CA PRO A 27 13.99 -3.87 1.82
C PRO A 27 14.49 -4.66 3.04
N LYS A 28 15.52 -4.17 3.73
CA LYS A 28 16.08 -4.85 4.91
C LYS A 28 15.17 -4.73 6.13
N ASP A 29 14.63 -3.55 6.37
CA ASP A 29 13.78 -3.30 7.54
C ASP A 29 12.34 -3.74 7.29
N ALA A 30 11.86 -3.64 6.05
CA ALA A 30 10.55 -4.15 5.66
C ALA A 30 10.40 -5.68 5.87
N ALA A 31 11.49 -6.45 5.69
CA ALA A 31 11.47 -7.91 5.89
C ALA A 31 11.21 -8.32 7.35
N ASN A 32 11.54 -7.45 8.31
CA ASN A 32 11.36 -7.69 9.74
C ASN A 32 10.04 -7.13 10.27
N ARG A 33 9.30 -6.38 9.45
CA ARG A 33 8.00 -5.80 9.84
C ARG A 33 6.86 -6.74 9.46
N PRO A 34 5.82 -6.86 10.31
CA PRO A 34 4.63 -7.61 9.96
C PRO A 34 3.96 -6.99 8.73
N VAL A 35 3.64 -7.81 7.75
CA VAL A 35 2.90 -7.38 6.56
C VAL A 35 1.42 -7.31 6.91
N PRO A 36 0.75 -6.16 6.70
CA PRO A 36 -0.69 -6.07 6.83
C PRO A 36 -1.41 -7.12 5.99
N THR A 37 -2.34 -7.86 6.60
CA THR A 37 -3.15 -8.90 5.94
C THR A 37 -4.64 -8.53 5.86
N ASN A 38 -5.04 -7.41 6.46
CA ASN A 38 -6.40 -6.88 6.42
C ASN A 38 -6.42 -5.36 6.13
N LEU A 39 -7.61 -4.83 5.88
CA LEU A 39 -7.82 -3.43 5.50
C LEU A 39 -7.52 -2.44 6.65
N ASP A 40 -7.80 -2.82 7.89
CA ASP A 40 -7.54 -1.97 9.05
C ASP A 40 -6.02 -1.80 9.30
N ALA A 41 -5.27 -2.90 9.20
CA ALA A 41 -3.81 -2.89 9.30
C ALA A 41 -3.16 -2.12 8.15
N LEU A 42 -3.80 -2.08 6.97
CA LEU A 42 -3.38 -1.23 5.85
C LEU A 42 -3.61 0.24 6.17
N ALA A 43 -4.76 0.59 6.76
CA ALA A 43 -5.05 1.95 7.21
C ALA A 43 -4.04 2.43 8.27
N ASP A 44 -3.76 1.59 9.27
CA ASP A 44 -2.76 1.86 10.30
C ASP A 44 -1.36 2.10 9.68
N LEU A 45 -0.97 1.30 8.69
CA LEU A 45 0.28 1.49 7.96
C LEU A 45 0.31 2.85 7.24
N LEU A 46 -0.77 3.22 6.53
CA LEU A 46 -0.85 4.51 5.83
C LEU A 46 -0.74 5.69 6.82
N ARG A 47 -1.38 5.58 7.99
CA ARG A 47 -1.28 6.57 9.07
C ARG A 47 0.13 6.67 9.65
N GLU A 48 0.76 5.55 9.96
CA GLU A 48 2.11 5.50 10.54
C GLU A 48 3.15 6.09 9.57
N THR A 49 3.03 5.74 8.29
CA THR A 49 3.99 6.15 7.25
C THR A 49 3.72 7.55 6.70
N GLN A 50 2.55 8.14 7.01
CA GLN A 50 2.12 9.47 6.59
C GLN A 50 2.22 9.70 5.07
N VAL A 51 2.09 8.65 4.27
CA VAL A 51 2.18 8.78 2.81
C VAL A 51 1.01 9.61 2.31
N LYS A 52 1.25 10.46 1.31
CA LYS A 52 0.19 11.24 0.65
C LYS A 52 -0.24 10.66 -0.70
N ARG A 53 0.63 9.86 -1.32
CA ARG A 53 0.38 9.31 -2.64
C ARG A 53 1.15 8.01 -2.85
N VAL A 54 0.44 7.01 -3.35
CA VAL A 54 0.98 5.71 -3.77
C VAL A 54 0.61 5.50 -5.24
N VAL A 55 1.64 5.26 -6.05
CA VAL A 55 1.53 4.99 -7.48
C VAL A 55 1.92 3.54 -7.71
N VAL A 56 1.00 2.73 -8.22
CA VAL A 56 1.20 1.32 -8.55
C VAL A 56 1.30 1.16 -10.06
N ALA A 57 2.45 0.74 -10.57
CA ALA A 57 2.68 0.63 -12.01
C ALA A 57 1.96 -0.57 -12.65
N SER A 58 1.69 -1.62 -11.86
CA SER A 58 1.03 -2.83 -12.34
C SER A 58 0.00 -3.33 -11.33
N TRP A 59 -1.19 -2.72 -11.36
CA TRP A 59 -2.32 -3.18 -10.56
C TRP A 59 -2.98 -4.43 -11.17
N ARG A 60 -3.02 -5.52 -10.40
CA ARG A 60 -3.60 -6.82 -10.80
C ARG A 60 -4.65 -7.34 -9.81
N VAL A 61 -5.03 -6.54 -8.81
CA VAL A 61 -6.07 -6.91 -7.85
C VAL A 61 -7.44 -6.89 -8.56
N GLU A 62 -8.22 -7.95 -8.38
CA GLU A 62 -9.52 -8.08 -9.03
C GLU A 62 -10.64 -7.31 -8.30
N GLY A 63 -11.47 -6.62 -9.10
CA GLY A 63 -12.82 -6.15 -8.78
C GLY A 63 -13.06 -5.65 -7.35
N SER A 64 -13.84 -6.42 -6.58
CA SER A 64 -14.36 -6.02 -5.27
C SER A 64 -13.28 -5.70 -4.23
N SER A 65 -12.10 -6.32 -4.35
CA SER A 65 -10.96 -6.04 -3.48
C SER A 65 -10.32 -4.69 -3.80
N THR A 66 -10.29 -4.30 -5.08
CA THR A 66 -9.78 -2.99 -5.51
C THR A 66 -10.60 -1.84 -4.95
N SER A 67 -11.94 -1.94 -5.02
CA SER A 67 -12.81 -0.89 -4.49
C SER A 67 -12.66 -0.71 -2.99
N LYS A 68 -12.52 -1.81 -2.23
CA LYS A 68 -12.31 -1.76 -0.78
C LYS A 68 -10.96 -1.14 -0.42
N MET A 69 -9.89 -1.50 -1.13
CA MET A 69 -8.58 -0.88 -0.92
C MET A 69 -8.62 0.61 -1.23
N ARG A 70 -9.23 1.00 -2.35
CA ARG A 70 -9.38 2.41 -2.72
C ARG A 70 -10.13 3.21 -1.65
N ALA A 71 -11.20 2.65 -1.09
CA ALA A 71 -11.94 3.29 0.00
C ALA A 71 -11.05 3.55 1.23
N VAL A 72 -10.23 2.57 1.64
CA VAL A 72 -9.26 2.77 2.76
C VAL A 72 -8.27 3.89 2.46
N PHE A 73 -7.74 3.95 1.23
CA PHE A 73 -6.82 5.01 0.83
C PHE A 73 -7.49 6.40 0.87
N GLU A 74 -8.72 6.50 0.38
CA GLU A 74 -9.50 7.74 0.40
C GLU A 74 -9.83 8.19 1.83
N ASP A 75 -10.24 7.26 2.70
CA ASP A 75 -10.53 7.51 4.12
C ASP A 75 -9.29 8.04 4.87
N GLU A 76 -8.10 7.52 4.53
CA GLU A 76 -6.83 7.98 5.09
C GLU A 76 -6.24 9.23 4.39
N GLY A 77 -6.94 9.77 3.38
CA GLY A 77 -6.51 10.94 2.62
C GLY A 77 -5.23 10.69 1.80
N VAL A 78 -5.03 9.45 1.34
CA VAL A 78 -3.91 9.00 0.51
C VAL A 78 -4.40 8.79 -0.91
N GLU A 79 -3.74 9.42 -1.88
CA GLU A 79 -4.06 9.20 -3.28
C GLU A 79 -3.52 7.84 -3.77
N LEU A 80 -4.40 6.96 -4.22
CA LEU A 80 -4.04 5.72 -4.92
C LEU A 80 -4.16 5.91 -6.44
N ALA A 81 -3.02 5.92 -7.13
CA ALA A 81 -2.95 5.87 -8.58
C ALA A 81 -2.49 4.47 -9.01
N ALA A 82 -3.37 3.72 -9.66
CA ALA A 82 -3.18 2.31 -9.98
C ALA A 82 -3.76 2.00 -11.35
#